data_AF-K1VCA6-F1
#
_entry.id   AF-K1VCA6-F1
#
_cell.length_a   1.000
_cell.length_b   1.000
_cell.length_c   1.000
_cell.angle_alpha   90.00
_cell.angle_beta   90.00
_cell.angle_gamma   90.00
#
_symmetry.space_group_name_H-M   'P 1'
#
loop_
_entity.id
_entity.type
_entity.pdbx_description
1 polymer ?
#
loop_
_entity_poly.entity_id
_entity_poly.type
_entity_poly.pdbx_seq_one_letter_code
_entity_poly.pdbx_strand_id
1 'polypeptide(L)' 'MSKTAIVYWSGTGNTEALANKIYESAKSLGKDVQIFTAGEFSEDKVDEFDTVIYGCP' A
#
# COMPACT_ATOMS: atom_id res chain seq x y z
N MET A 1 -16.51 5.42 2.99
CA MET A 1 -15.56 4.40 3.47
C MET A 1 -14.17 4.92 3.12
N SER A 2 -13.20 4.87 4.03
CA SER A 2 -11.87 5.41 3.75
C SER A 2 -11.04 4.43 2.91
N LYS A 3 -10.48 4.89 1.79
CA LYS A 3 -9.63 4.13 0.87
C LYS A 3 -8.17 4.34 1.21
N THR A 4 -7.40 3.26 1.34
CA THR A 4 -5.99 3.29 1.72
C THR A 4 -5.10 2.74 0.60
N ALA A 5 -4.04 3.45 0.25
CA ALA A 5 -2.96 2.94 -0.60
C ALA A 5 -1.78 2.50 0.27
N ILE A 6 -1.22 1.32 -0.02
CA ILE A 6 0.07 0.87 0.47
C ILE A 6 1.04 0.97 -0.71
N VAL A 7 2.04 1.84 -0.62
CA VAL A 7 3.03 2.07 -1.66
C VAL A 7 4.39 1.63 -1.13
N TYR A 8 5.05 0.69 -1.83
CA TYR A 8 6.34 0.19 -1.36
C TYR A 8 7.40 0.06 -2.45
N TRP A 9 8.66 0.10 -2.03
CA TRP A 9 9.78 -0.41 -2.81
C TRP A 9 10.55 -1.45 -1.99
N SER A 10 11.12 -2.45 -2.66
CA SER A 10 11.81 -3.55 -2.01
C SER A 10 12.94 -4.07 -2.91
N GLY A 11 14.18 -4.02 -2.41
CA GLY A 11 15.33 -4.58 -3.13
C GLY A 11 15.47 -6.09 -2.97
N THR A 12 15.19 -6.62 -1.77
CA THR A 12 15.39 -8.04 -1.41
C THR A 12 14.11 -8.78 -1.01
N GLY A 13 12.94 -8.13 -1.07
CA GLY A 13 11.64 -8.74 -0.76
C GLY A 13 11.12 -8.49 0.66
N ASN A 14 11.94 -7.98 1.59
CA ASN A 14 11.51 -7.81 2.99
C ASN A 14 10.35 -6.81 3.16
N THR A 15 10.45 -5.65 2.50
CA THR A 15 9.41 -4.61 2.59
C THR A 15 8.14 -5.03 1.85
N GLU A 16 8.27 -5.78 0.75
CA GLU A 16 7.14 -6.39 0.05
C GLU A 16 6.39 -7.38 0.96
N ALA A 17 7.11 -8.25 1.66
CA ALA A 17 6.51 -9.19 2.61
C ALA A 17 5.76 -8.46 3.74
N LEU A 18 6.29 -7.34 4.24
CA LEU A 18 5.60 -6.48 5.20
C LEU A 18 4.35 -5.84 4.60
N ALA A 19 4.45 -5.24 3.41
CA ALA A 19 3.33 -4.60 2.72
C ALA A 19 2.18 -5.58 2.47
N ASN A 20 2.49 -6.82 2.06
CA ASN A 20 1.51 -7.88 1.89
C ASN A 20 0.83 -8.27 3.21
N LYS A 21 1.58 -8.41 4.32
CA LYS A 21 0.98 -8.69 5.64
C LYS A 21 0.02 -7.59 6.10
N ILE A 22 0.37 -6.33 5.86
CA ILE A 22 -0.50 -5.18 6.17
C ILE A 22 -1.76 -5.22 5.31
N TYR A 23 -1.60 -5.46 4.00
CA TYR A 23 -2.70 -5.59 3.05
C TYR A 23 -3.69 -6.69 3.46
N GLU A 24 -3.19 -7.90 3.73
CA GLU A 24 -4.01 -9.04 4.17
C GLU A 24 -4.77 -8.72 5.46
N SER A 25 -4.08 -8.17 6.46
CA SER A 25 -4.70 -7.79 7.74
C SER A 25 -5.81 -6.75 7.55
N ALA A 26 -5.57 -5.73 6.72
CA ALA A 26 -6.57 -4.70 6.43
C ALA A 26 -7.77 -5.27 5.65
N LYS A 27 -7.55 -6.17 4.68
CA LYS A 27 -8.65 -6.87 3.99
C LYS A 27 -9.45 -7.74 4.93
N SER A 28 -8.83 -8.46 5.87
CA SER A 28 -9.54 -9.24 6.90
C SER A 28 -10.42 -8.38 7.82
N LEU A 29 -10.10 -7.10 7.98
CA LEU A 29 -10.91 -6.12 8.72
C LEU A 29 -11.97 -5.41 7.84
N GLY A 30 -12.16 -5.85 6.59
CA GLY A 30 -13.11 -5.25 5.65
C GLY A 30 -12.73 -3.83 5.22
N LYS A 31 -11.45 -3.45 5.31
CA LYS A 31 -10.97 -2.13 4.88
C LYS A 31 -10.74 -2.10 3.37
N ASP A 32 -11.02 -0.94 2.76
CA ASP A 32 -10.71 -0.72 1.36
C ASP A 32 -9.25 -0.31 1.20
N VAL A 33 -8.40 -1.31 0.97
CA VAL A 33 -6.96 -1.16 0.79
C VAL A 33 -6.51 -1.66 -0.58
N GLN A 34 -5.54 -0.96 -1.17
CA GLN A 34 -4.85 -1.34 -2.40
C GLN A 34 -3.33 -1.27 -2.19
N ILE A 35 -2.58 -2.07 -2.95
CA ILE A 35 -1.12 -2.15 -2.87
C ILE A 35 -0.51 -1.77 -4.21
N PHE A 36 0.57 -1.00 -4.17
CA PHE A 36 1.32 -0.54 -5.33
C PHE A 36 2.82 -0.64 -5.07
N THR A 37 3.60 -0.97 -6.09
CA THR A 37 5.02 -0.66 -6.06
C THR A 37 5.24 0.84 -6.31
N ALA A 38 6.39 1.38 -5.90
CA ALA A 38 6.74 2.77 -6.13
C ALA A 38 6.77 3.17 -7.62
N GLY A 39 6.95 2.20 -8.54
CA GLY A 39 6.88 2.43 -9.98
C GLY A 39 5.45 2.47 -10.54
N GLU A 40 4.45 2.02 -9.78
CA GLU A 40 3.04 1.96 -10.18
C GLU A 40 2.19 3.08 -9.58
N PHE A 41 2.71 3.80 -8.57
CA PHE A 41 2.01 4.86 -7.89
C PHE A 41 2.55 6.24 -8.31
N SER A 42 1.63 7.16 -8.60
CA SER A 42 1.91 8.49 -9.12
C SER A 42 1.00 9.53 -8.48
N GLU A 43 1.35 10.81 -8.62
CA GLU A 43 0.64 11.93 -7.98
C GLU A 43 -0.86 11.99 -8.36
N ASP A 44 -1.20 11.61 -9.59
CA ASP A 44 -2.57 11.55 -10.11
C ASP A 44 -3.47 10.58 -9.34
N LYS A 45 -2.89 9.61 -8.63
CA LYS A 45 -3.63 8.65 -7.82
C LYS A 45 -3.86 9.12 -6.40
N VAL A 46 -3.13 10.13 -5.91
CA VAL A 46 -3.16 10.54 -4.49
C VAL A 46 -4.56 10.98 -4.07
N ASP A 47 -5.25 11.74 -4.92
CA ASP A 47 -6.62 12.22 -4.65
C ASP A 47 -7.66 11.09 -4.58
N GLU A 48 -7.32 9.88 -5.02
CA GLU A 48 -8.21 8.71 -4.90
C GLU A 48 -8.22 8.11 -3.50
N PHE A 49 -7.25 8.41 -2.64
CA PHE A 49 -7.04 7.74 -1.35
C PHE A 49 -7.08 8.71 -0.17
N ASP A 50 -7.80 8.34 0.89
CA ASP A 50 -7.83 9.07 2.15
C ASP A 50 -6.54 8.90 2.96
N THR A 51 -5.78 7.84 2.71
CA THR A 51 -4.58 7.49 3.45
C THR A 51 -3.59 6.79 2.54
N VAL A 52 -2.31 7.17 2.64
CA VAL A 52 -1.21 6.51 1.93
C VAL A 52 -0.16 6.06 2.95
N ILE A 53 0.20 4.78 2.89
CA ILE A 53 1.24 4.15 3.71
C ILE A 53 2.44 3.89 2.81
N TYR A 54 3.60 4.46 3.16
CA TYR A 54 4.84 4.28 2.41
C TYR A 54 5.77 3.28 3.09
N GLY A 55 6.43 2.42 2.30
CA GLY A 55 7.45 1.49 2.78
C GLY A 55 8.67 1.42 1.87
N CYS A 56 9.88 1.50 2.43
CA CYS A 56 11.15 1.37 1.73
C CYS A 56 12.22 0.88 2.73
N PRO A 57 13.22 0.05 2.34
CA PRO A 57 14.49 -0.05 3.05
C PRO A 57 15.43 1.12 2.73
#